data_AF-A0A350YM11-F1
#
_entry.id   AF-A0A350YM11-F1
#
_cell.length_a   1.000
_cell.length_b   1.000
_cell.length_c   1.000
_cell.angle_alpha   90.00
_cell.angle_beta   90.00
_cell.angle_gamma   90.00
#
_symmetry.space_group_name_H-M   'P 1'
#
loop_
_entity.id
_entity.type
_entity.pdbx_description
1 polymer ?
#
loop_
_entity_poly.entity_id
_entity_poly.type
_entity_poly.pdbx_seq_one_letter_code
_entity_poly.pdbx_strand_id
1 'polypeptide(L)'
;MIGSWITDIRHFLDEDGTISKLPPPAARLADYFGSIVEAVTSQIENNIPAIASGIRCRRRPGRKRCSGEIIASPDWQNALRIKWYCPVCGDNGIISGWQETMWDLR
;
A
#
# COMPACT_ATOMS: atom_id res chain seq x y z
N MET A 1 -21.24 -1.67 3.12
CA MET A 1 -20.07 -2.52 2.84
C MET A 1 -18.89 -1.60 2.58
N ILE A 2 -17.77 -1.75 3.28
CA ILE A 2 -16.54 -1.03 2.92
C ILE A 2 -15.96 -1.80 1.73
N GLY A 3 -15.85 -1.15 0.57
CA GLY A 3 -15.20 -1.76 -0.58
C GLY A 3 -13.70 -1.94 -0.32
N SER A 4 -13.14 -3.06 -0.76
CA SER A 4 -11.71 -3.35 -0.69
C SER A 4 -10.98 -2.81 -1.90
N TRP A 5 -9.74 -2.33 -1.71
CA TRP A 5 -8.87 -1.92 -2.81
C TRP A 5 -8.16 -3.11 -3.43
N ILE A 6 -8.11 -3.15 -4.75
CA ILE A 6 -7.27 -4.07 -5.53
C ILE A 6 -6.36 -3.19 -6.37
N THR A 7 -5.07 -3.17 -6.04
CA THR A 7 -4.11 -2.25 -6.65
C THR A 7 -2.98 -3.04 -7.28
N ASP A 8 -2.82 -2.95 -8.60
CA ASP A 8 -1.54 -3.24 -9.25
C ASP A 8 -0.74 -1.95 -9.29
N ILE A 9 0.38 -1.90 -8.56
CA ILE A 9 1.12 -0.65 -8.37
C ILE A 9 1.80 -0.18 -9.66
N ARG A 10 1.99 -1.09 -10.63
CA ARG A 10 2.57 -0.77 -11.95
C ARG A 10 1.66 0.13 -12.78
N HIS A 11 0.36 0.21 -12.46
CA HIS A 11 -0.53 1.17 -13.11
C HIS A 11 -0.16 2.63 -12.85
N PHE A 12 0.71 2.91 -11.89
CA PHE A 12 1.27 4.25 -11.66
C PHE A 12 2.55 4.51 -12.47
N LEU A 13 3.14 3.48 -13.04
CA LEU A 13 4.41 3.56 -13.75
C LEU A 13 4.20 3.75 -15.26
N ASP A 14 5.17 4.36 -15.92
CA ASP A 14 5.32 4.35 -17.37
C ASP A 14 6.14 3.13 -17.84
N GLU A 15 6.41 3.07 -19.14
CA GLU A 15 7.14 1.97 -19.77
C GLU A 15 8.59 1.85 -19.27
N ASP A 16 9.18 2.95 -18.79
CA ASP A 16 10.54 2.99 -18.24
C ASP A 16 10.57 2.61 -16.74
N GLY A 17 9.43 2.26 -16.15
CA GLY A 17 9.32 1.92 -14.73
C GLY A 17 9.40 3.14 -13.80
N THR A 18 9.22 4.35 -14.33
CA THR A 18 9.19 5.59 -13.54
C THR A 18 7.75 6.05 -13.29
N ILE A 19 7.54 6.94 -12.32
CA ILE A 19 6.17 7.45 -12.05
C ILE A 19 5.68 8.20 -13.30
N SER A 20 4.60 7.69 -13.89
CA SER A 20 3.96 8.29 -15.05
C SER A 20 3.45 9.70 -14.75
N LYS A 21 3.11 10.47 -15.80
CA LYS A 21 2.51 11.80 -15.63
C LYS A 21 1.07 11.71 -15.11
N LEU A 22 0.94 11.53 -13.80
CA LEU A 22 -0.32 11.33 -13.09
C LEU A 22 -1.02 12.66 -12.75
N PRO A 23 -2.36 12.72 -12.85
CA PRO A 23 -3.13 13.78 -12.20
C PRO A 23 -2.87 13.81 -10.68
N PRO A 24 -2.93 14.98 -10.01
CA PRO A 24 -2.61 15.08 -8.59
C PRO A 24 -3.33 14.10 -7.65
N PRO A 25 -4.61 13.74 -7.88
CA PRO A 25 -5.27 12.70 -7.08
C PRO A 25 -4.67 11.31 -7.23
N ALA A 26 -4.22 10.95 -8.44
CA ALA A 26 -3.62 9.65 -8.71
C ALA A 26 -2.18 9.59 -8.16
N ALA A 27 -1.41 10.68 -8.28
CA ALA A 27 -0.09 10.80 -7.65
C ALA A 27 -0.14 10.55 -6.14
N ARG A 28 -1.11 11.15 -5.43
CA ARG A 28 -1.32 10.88 -3.99
C ARG A 28 -1.65 9.43 -3.66
N LEU A 29 -2.29 8.69 -4.58
CA LEU A 29 -2.54 7.27 -4.40
C LEU A 29 -1.28 6.46 -4.65
N ALA A 30 -0.48 6.82 -5.67
CA ALA A 30 0.82 6.23 -5.92
C ALA A 30 1.73 6.37 -4.69
N ASP A 31 1.86 7.59 -4.14
CA ASP A 31 2.63 7.84 -2.92
C ASP A 31 2.11 6.98 -1.76
N TYR A 32 0.79 6.96 -1.54
CA TYR A 32 0.19 6.22 -0.42
C TYR A 32 0.42 4.71 -0.51
N PHE A 33 0.19 4.10 -1.68
CA PHE A 33 0.40 2.66 -1.85
C PHE A 33 1.89 2.31 -1.93
N GLY A 34 2.71 3.16 -2.55
CA GLY A 34 4.16 3.04 -2.59
C GLY A 34 4.77 3.01 -1.20
N SER A 35 4.40 3.95 -0.32
CA SER A 35 4.88 3.93 1.07
C SER A 35 4.49 2.65 1.82
N ILE A 36 3.30 2.06 1.55
CA ILE A 36 2.92 0.78 2.15
C ILE A 36 3.84 -0.35 1.65
N VAL A 37 4.17 -0.35 0.35
CA VAL A 37 5.13 -1.30 -0.22
C VAL A 37 6.50 -1.14 0.42
N GLU A 38 7.04 0.07 0.49
CA GLU A 38 8.33 0.37 1.11
C GLU A 38 8.38 -0.11 2.57
N ALA A 39 7.35 0.20 3.34
CA ALA A 39 7.25 -0.20 4.75
C ALA A 39 7.26 -1.72 4.95
N VAL A 40 6.66 -2.47 4.02
CA VAL A 40 6.65 -3.93 4.08
C VAL A 40 7.97 -4.52 3.56
N THR A 41 8.43 -4.08 2.40
CA THR A 41 9.61 -4.64 1.72
C THR A 41 10.91 -4.37 2.46
N SER A 42 11.04 -3.21 3.12
CA SER A 42 12.19 -2.91 4.00
C SER A 42 12.34 -3.86 5.20
N GLN A 43 11.31 -4.63 5.54
CA GLN A 43 11.30 -5.54 6.69
C GLN A 43 10.95 -6.99 6.32
N ILE A 44 10.83 -7.29 5.03
CA ILE A 44 10.28 -8.55 4.54
C ILE A 44 11.17 -9.76 4.87
N GLU A 45 12.49 -9.57 4.93
CA GLU A 45 13.46 -10.61 5.33
C GLU A 45 13.40 -10.94 6.83
N ASN A 46 12.88 -10.03 7.65
CA ASN A 46 12.71 -10.25 9.09
C ASN A 46 11.54 -11.20 9.41
N ASN A 47 10.81 -11.68 8.40
CA ASN A 47 9.67 -12.61 8.54
C ASN A 47 8.61 -12.13 9.55
N ILE A 48 8.41 -10.82 9.65
CA ILE A 48 7.41 -10.23 10.54
C ILE A 48 6.01 -10.48 9.97
N PRO A 49 5.07 -11.07 10.73
CA PRO A 49 3.76 -11.46 10.21
C PRO A 49 2.84 -10.27 9.91
N ALA A 50 3.02 -9.13 10.58
CA ALA A 50 2.30 -7.88 10.34
C ALA A 50 3.12 -6.68 10.83
N ILE A 51 3.14 -5.62 10.02
CA ILE A 51 3.97 -4.43 10.22
C ILE A 51 3.06 -3.23 10.49
N ALA A 52 3.36 -2.51 11.57
CA ALA A 52 2.87 -1.15 11.78
C ALA A 52 3.67 -0.23 10.85
N SER A 53 3.02 0.24 9.78
CA SER A 53 3.72 0.88 8.66
C SER A 53 4.19 2.31 8.92
N GLY A 54 3.76 2.95 10.00
CA GLY A 54 3.89 4.40 10.24
C GLY A 54 2.96 5.26 9.38
N ILE A 55 2.18 4.65 8.49
CA ILE A 55 1.34 5.36 7.51
C ILE A 55 -0.05 5.59 8.09
N ARG A 56 -0.48 6.85 8.10
CA ARG A 56 -1.82 7.22 8.57
C ARG A 56 -2.89 6.82 7.56
N CYS A 57 -4.03 6.35 8.06
CA CYS A 57 -5.18 6.05 7.22
C CYS A 57 -5.69 7.31 6.51
N ARG A 58 -5.85 7.22 5.18
CA ARG A 58 -6.33 8.31 4.32
C ARG A 58 -7.83 8.62 4.44
N ARG A 59 -8.64 7.70 5.01
CA ARG A 59 -10.10 7.83 5.06
C ARG A 59 -10.54 8.96 5.98
N ARG A 60 -11.73 9.50 5.69
CA ARG A 60 -12.40 10.50 6.53
C ARG A 60 -13.83 10.13 6.91
N PRO A 61 -14.04 9.07 7.72
CA PRO A 61 -15.39 8.70 8.18
C PRO A 61 -16.06 9.87 8.91
N GLY A 62 -17.32 10.17 8.59
CA GLY A 62 -18.03 11.30 9.20
C GLY A 62 -17.35 12.67 8.99
N ARG A 63 -16.60 12.83 7.88
CA ARG A 63 -15.82 14.04 7.54
C ARG A 63 -14.65 14.35 8.50
N LYS A 64 -14.28 13.43 9.40
CA LYS A 64 -13.12 13.55 10.29
C LYS A 64 -12.01 12.61 9.83
N ARG A 65 -10.75 13.03 9.90
CA ARG A 65 -9.61 12.16 9.58
C ARG A 65 -9.61 10.93 10.50
N CYS A 66 -9.44 9.75 9.93
CA CYS A 66 -9.24 8.55 10.71
C CYS A 66 -7.93 8.67 11.51
N SER A 67 -7.94 8.26 12.78
CA SER A 67 -6.77 8.23 13.65
C SER A 67 -5.92 6.96 13.50
N GLY A 68 -6.39 5.99 12.71
CA GLY A 68 -5.73 4.70 12.56
C GLY A 68 -4.46 4.77 11.73
N GLU A 69 -3.53 3.90 12.07
CA GLU A 69 -2.35 3.56 11.29
C GLU A 69 -2.63 2.32 10.43
N ILE A 70 -1.97 2.21 9.29
CA ILE A 70 -2.08 1.04 8.43
C ILE A 70 -1.21 -0.10 8.96
N ILE A 71 -1.84 -1.27 9.11
CA ILE A 71 -1.18 -2.54 9.34
C ILE A 71 -1.07 -3.24 7.99
N ALA A 72 0.12 -3.71 7.64
CA ALA A 72 0.36 -4.40 6.37
C ALA A 72 1.23 -5.65 6.54
N SER A 73 1.06 -6.61 5.65
CA SER A 73 1.85 -7.85 5.66
C SER A 73 2.03 -8.42 4.25
N PRO A 74 3.16 -9.11 4.00
CA PRO A 74 3.32 -9.92 2.81
C PRO A 74 2.40 -11.16 2.88
N ASP A 75 1.75 -11.46 1.78
CA ASP A 75 0.98 -12.68 1.55
C ASP A 75 1.84 -13.69 0.80
N TRP A 76 2.61 -14.44 1.58
CA TRP A 76 3.54 -15.46 1.11
C TRP A 76 2.88 -16.58 0.31
N GLN A 77 1.57 -16.79 0.48
CA GLN A 77 0.83 -17.86 -0.18
C GLN A 77 0.24 -17.43 -1.53
N ASN A 78 0.04 -16.13 -1.75
CA ASN A 78 -0.64 -15.61 -2.94
C ASN A 78 0.27 -14.66 -3.72
N ALA A 79 1.26 -15.22 -4.42
CA ALA A 79 2.13 -14.48 -5.35
C ALA A 79 2.82 -13.25 -4.71
N LEU A 80 3.18 -13.34 -3.43
CA LEU A 80 3.85 -12.28 -2.68
C LEU A 80 3.11 -10.94 -2.73
N ARG A 81 1.78 -10.94 -2.73
CA ARG A 81 0.99 -9.70 -2.64
C ARG A 81 1.17 -9.06 -1.26
N ILE A 82 0.89 -7.77 -1.13
CA ILE A 82 0.84 -7.10 0.18
C ILE A 82 -0.62 -6.90 0.57
N LYS A 83 -1.01 -7.45 1.71
CA LYS A 83 -2.31 -7.20 2.35
C LYS A 83 -2.16 -6.01 3.29
N TRP A 84 -3.12 -5.09 3.29
CA TRP A 84 -3.11 -3.96 4.21
C TRP A 84 -4.51 -3.66 4.73
N TYR A 85 -4.60 -3.13 5.94
CA TYR A 85 -5.85 -2.67 6.53
C TYR A 85 -5.63 -1.61 7.61
N CYS A 86 -6.67 -0.82 7.86
CA CYS A 86 -6.77 0.09 8.99
C CYS A 86 -7.65 -0.55 10.07
N PRO A 87 -7.13 -0.83 11.28
CA PRO A 87 -7.92 -1.46 12.34
C PRO A 87 -9.03 -0.55 12.90
N VAL A 88 -8.95 0.76 12.66
CA VAL A 88 -9.90 1.74 13.22
C VAL A 88 -11.14 1.92 12.36
N CYS A 89 -10.99 2.09 11.04
CA CYS A 89 -12.12 2.37 10.15
C CYS A 89 -12.41 1.25 9.14
N GLY A 90 -11.60 0.18 9.12
CA GLY A 90 -11.79 -0.97 8.24
C GLY A 90 -11.42 -0.74 6.76
N ASP A 91 -10.80 0.39 6.40
CA ASP A 91 -10.21 0.53 5.04
C ASP A 91 -9.18 -0.57 4.83
N ASN A 92 -9.18 -1.19 3.67
CA ASN A 92 -8.34 -2.34 3.42
C ASN A 92 -8.10 -2.55 1.92
N GLY A 93 -7.12 -3.38 1.61
CA GLY A 93 -6.89 -3.81 0.25
C GLY A 93 -5.69 -4.73 0.10
N ILE A 94 -5.41 -5.00 -1.18
CA ILE A 94 -4.28 -5.81 -1.63
C ILE A 94 -3.49 -5.00 -2.67
N ILE A 95 -2.17 -5.08 -2.59
CA ILE A 95 -1.22 -4.49 -3.54
C ILE A 95 -0.44 -5.61 -4.23
N SER A 96 -0.35 -5.59 -5.55
CA SER A 96 0.41 -6.52 -6.39
C SER A 96 1.32 -5.78 -7.36
N GLY A 97 2.22 -6.52 -8.02
CA GLY A 97 3.10 -5.99 -9.07
C GLY A 97 4.20 -5.06 -8.54
N TRP A 98 4.49 -5.12 -7.24
CA TRP A 98 5.46 -4.25 -6.60
C TRP A 98 6.90 -4.72 -6.77
N GLN A 99 7.10 -5.99 -7.11
CA GLN A 99 8.43 -6.56 -7.28
C GLN A 99 9.18 -5.83 -8.39
N GLU A 100 10.47 -5.54 -8.15
CA GLU A 100 11.36 -4.87 -9.12
C GLU A 100 10.91 -3.44 -9.49
N THR A 101 9.98 -2.85 -8.73
CA THR A 101 9.63 -1.43 -8.85
C THR A 101 10.49 -0.57 -7.93
N MET A 102 10.47 0.75 -8.14
CA MET A 102 11.18 1.70 -7.28
C MET A 102 10.75 1.68 -5.80
N TRP A 103 9.61 1.06 -5.47
CA TRP A 103 9.11 0.93 -4.10
C TRP A 103 9.53 -0.39 -3.43
N ASP A 104 10.12 -1.33 -4.17
CA ASP A 104 10.67 -2.58 -3.62
C ASP A 104 12.02 -2.28 -2.96
N LEU A 105 12.06 -2.31 -1.62
CA LEU A 105 13.26 -2.00 -0.83
C LEU A 105 14.01 -3.25 -0.33
N ARG A 106 13.79 -4.40 -0.96
CA ARG A 106 14.57 -5.62 -0.71
C ARG A 106 15.98 -5.56 -1.27
#